data_AF-A0A8X6M213-F1
#
_entry.id   AF-A0A8X6M213-F1
#
_cell.length_a   1.000
_cell.length_b   1.000
_cell.length_c   1.000
_cell.angle_alpha   90.00
_cell.angle_beta   90.00
_cell.angle_gamma   90.00
#
_symmetry.space_group_name_H-M   'P 1'
#
loop_
_entity.id
_entity.type
_entity.pdbx_description
1 polymer ?
#
loop_
_entity_poly.entity_id
_entity_poly.type
_entity_poly.pdbx_seq_one_letter_code
_entity_poly.pdbx_strand_id
1 'polypeptide(L)' 'NKVVNVDDTKVKLQIWDTAGQERFRSVTHAYYRDAHALLLLYDVTNKTSFDNTRVNGFYLFFSM' A
#
# COMPACT_ATOMS: atom_id res chain seq x y z
N ASN A 1 11.83 -5.17 9.05
CA ASN A 1 12.79 -4.09 9.44
C ASN A 1 14.18 -4.45 8.98
N LYS A 2 14.61 -3.97 7.81
CA LYS A 2 15.95 -4.22 7.27
C LYS A 2 16.58 -2.89 6.86
N VAL A 3 17.87 -2.71 7.11
CA VAL A 3 18.62 -1.53 6.65
C VAL A 3 19.25 -1.87 5.30
N VAL A 4 19.11 -0.96 4.34
CA VAL A 4 19.61 -1.10 2.96
C VAL A 4 20.47 0.13 2.64
N ASN A 5 21.55 -0.06 1.89
CA ASN A 5 22.35 1.05 1.37
C ASN A 5 21.81 1.45 0.01
N VAL A 6 21.44 2.72 -0.14
CA VAL A 6 21.01 3.33 -1.41
C VAL A 6 21.82 4.60 -1.57
N ASP A 7 22.59 4.73 -2.65
CA ASP A 7 23.43 5.90 -2.96
C ASP A 7 24.29 6.35 -1.75
N ASP A 8 25.04 5.40 -1.18
CA ASP A 8 25.87 5.56 0.03
C ASP A 8 25.13 6.01 1.31
N THR A 9 23.79 6.05 1.27
CA THR A 9 22.94 6.37 2.42
C THR A 9 22.31 5.11 3.01
N LYS A 10 22.42 4.94 4.34
CA LYS A 10 21.76 3.86 5.08
C LYS A 10 20.29 4.18 5.33
N VAL A 11 19.39 3.43 4.71
CA VAL A 11 17.93 3.61 4.85
C VAL A 11 17.31 2.41 5.55
N LYS A 12 16.45 2.68 6.55
CA LYS A 12 15.67 1.63 7.23
C LYS A 12 14.38 1.35 6.46
N LEU A 13 14.29 0.18 5.84
CA LEU A 13 13.12 -0.27 5.10
C LEU A 13 12.10 -0.91 6.04
N GLN A 14 10.88 -0.37 6.01
CA GLN A 14 9.69 -0.90 6.68
C GLN A 14 8.62 -1.12 5.61
N ILE A 15 8.21 -2.37 5.44
CA ILE A 15 7.12 -2.76 4.53
C ILE A 15 6.05 -3.39 5.40
N TRP A 16 4.82 -2.90 5.24
CA TRP A 16 3.65 -3.45 5.88
C TRP A 16 2.79 -4.09 4.79
N ASP A 17 2.60 -5.40 4.89
CA ASP A 17 1.68 -6.13 4.02
C ASP A 17 0.27 -6.00 4.59
N THR A 18 -0.65 -5.46 3.80
CA THR A 18 -2.06 -5.39 4.15
C THR A 18 -2.76 -6.60 3.56
N ALA A 19 -3.10 -7.59 4.38
CA ALA A 19 -3.88 -8.74 3.93
C ALA A 19 -5.14 -8.24 3.19
N GLY A 20 -5.25 -8.56 1.89
CA GLY A 20 -6.23 -8.03 0.95
C GLY A 20 -7.67 -8.49 1.14
N GLN A 21 -8.13 -8.66 2.38
CA GLN A 21 -9.55 -8.85 2.66
C GLN A 21 -10.24 -7.51 2.90
N GLU A 22 -11.44 -7.36 2.32
CA GLU A 22 -12.33 -6.21 2.51
C GLU A 22 -12.64 -5.87 3.99
N ARG A 23 -12.34 -6.77 4.92
CA ARG A 23 -12.54 -6.61 6.38
C ARG A 23 -11.58 -5.61 7.04
N PHE A 24 -10.56 -5.13 6.34
CA PHE A 24 -9.55 -4.21 6.90
C PHE A 24 -9.75 -2.73 6.51
N ARG A 25 -10.93 -2.36 5.99
CA ARG A 25 -11.31 -0.97 5.65
C ARG A 25 -11.17 0.05 6.80
N SER A 26 -11.11 -0.40 8.06
CA SER A 26 -10.98 0.46 9.25
C SER A 26 -9.57 0.51 9.84
N VAL A 27 -8.67 -0.42 9.48
CA VAL A 27 -7.29 -0.43 10.01
C VAL A 27 -6.35 0.44 9.17
N THR A 28 -6.84 0.92 8.03
CA THR A 28 -6.07 1.57 6.98
C THR A 28 -5.50 2.93 7.40
N HIS A 29 -6.26 3.73 8.17
CA HIS A 29 -5.83 5.06 8.62
C HIS A 29 -4.56 5.04 9.50
N ALA A 30 -4.36 3.99 10.31
CA ALA A 30 -3.18 3.87 11.16
C ALA A 30 -1.91 3.45 10.37
N TYR A 31 -2.07 2.74 9.25
CA TYR A 31 -0.93 2.29 8.43
C TYR A 31 -0.38 3.37 7.50
N TYR A 32 -1.13 4.45 7.24
CA TYR A 32 -0.72 5.49 6.29
C TYR A 32 -0.04 6.71 6.91
N ARG A 33 -0.28 6.98 8.20
CA ARG A 33 0.20 8.21 8.85
C ARG A 33 1.71 8.42 8.75
N ASP A 34 2.49 7.35 8.74
CA ASP A 34 3.96 7.38 8.67
C ASP A 34 4.51 6.70 7.41
N ALA A 35 3.66 6.36 6.44
CA ALA A 35 4.06 5.74 5.19
C ALA A 35 4.56 6.79 4.21
N HIS A 36 5.78 6.61 3.69
CA HIS A 36 6.37 7.50 2.69
C HIS A 36 5.89 7.18 1.26
N ALA A 37 5.49 5.93 1.02
CA ALA A 37 5.04 5.45 -0.26
C ALA A 37 4.02 4.31 -0.07
N LEU A 38 3.16 4.13 -1.08
CA LEU A 38 2.18 3.06 -1.16
C LEU A 38 2.43 2.26 -2.44
N LEU A 39 2.38 0.93 -2.34
CA LEU A 39 2.35 0.04 -3.50
C LEU A 39 0.95 -0.51 -3.66
N LEU A 40 0.35 -0.28 -4.83
CA LEU A 40 -0.95 -0.81 -5.20
C LEU A 40 -0.76 -1.91 -6.24
N LEU A 41 -1.08 -3.14 -5.87
CA LEU A 41 -0.84 -4.32 -6.70
C LEU A 41 -2.15 -4.84 -7.30
N TYR A 42 -2.06 -5.35 -8.52
CA TYR A 42 -3.12 -6.07 -9.20
C TYR A 42 -2.51 -7.20 -10.03
N ASP A 43 -3.33 -8.14 -10.47
CA ASP A 43 -2.93 -9.24 -11.35
C ASP A 43 -3.21 -8.87 -12.81
N VAL A 44 -2.15 -8.89 -13.64
CA VAL A 44 -2.20 -8.57 -15.08
C VAL A 44 -3.09 -9.51 -15.89
N THR A 45 -3.34 -10.72 -15.40
CA THR A 45 -4.24 -11.70 -16.02
C THR A 45 -5.70 -11.52 -15.58
N ASN A 46 -5.96 -10.69 -14.55
CA ASN A 46 -7.27 -10.48 -13.97
C ASN A 46 -7.67 -9.00 -14.00
N LYS A 47 -8.41 -8.61 -15.03
CA LYS A 47 -8.93 -7.25 -15.21
C LYS A 47 -9.75 -6.75 -14.01
N THR A 48 -10.52 -7.61 -13.35
CA THR A 48 -11.32 -7.22 -12.19
C THR A 48 -10.44 -6.78 -11.01
N SER A 49 -9.28 -7.42 -10.81
CA SER A 49 -8.32 -7.00 -9.79
C SER A 49 -7.80 -5.58 -10.06
N PHE A 50 -7.56 -5.27 -11.33
CA PHE A 50 -7.14 -3.95 -11.78
C PHE A 50 -8.25 -2.90 -11.55
N ASP A 51 -9.48 -3.19 -11.96
CA ASP A 51 -10.59 -2.24 -11.82
C ASP A 51 -10.88 -1.91 -10.34
N ASN A 52 -10.71 -2.89 -9.44
CA ASN A 52 -10.82 -2.68 -8.00
C ASN A 52 -9.76 -1.69 -7.45
N THR A 53 -8.54 -1.70 -7.99
CA THR A 53 -7.49 -0.74 -7.57
C THR A 53 -7.82 0.71 -7.96
N ARG A 54 -8.43 0.93 -9.14
CA ARG A 54 -8.78 2.27 -9.63
C ARG A 54 -9.99 2.88 -8.93
N VAL A 55 -11.05 2.10 -8.74
CA VAL A 55 -12.37 2.65 -8.38
C VAL A 55 -12.58 2.69 -6.86
N ASN A 56 -12.12 1.66 -6.14
CA ASN A 56 -12.46 1.50 -4.71
C ASN A 56 -11.31 1.85 -3.77
N GLY A 57 -10.06 1.68 -4.19
CA GLY A 57 -8.90 2.08 -3.38
C GLY A 57 -8.76 3.59 -3.33
N PHE A 58 -8.51 4.21 -4.49
CA PHE A 58 -7.97 5.57 -4.60
C PHE A 58 -8.85 6.68 -4.02
N TYR A 59 -10.18 6.62 -4.18
CA TYR A 59 -11.09 7.63 -3.60
C TYR A 59 -11.15 7.58 -2.07
N LEU A 60 -11.04 6.38 -1.49
CA LEU A 60 -10.97 6.21 -0.04
C LEU A 60 -9.68 6.79 0.55
N PHE A 61 -8.57 6.77 -0.20
CA PHE A 61 -7.30 7.36 0.22
C PHE A 61 -7.29 8.89 0.20
N PHE A 62 -7.93 9.53 -0.79
CA PHE A 62 -7.92 10.99 -0.93
C PHE A 62 -9.05 11.70 -0.17
N SER A 63 -10.08 10.98 0.24
CA SER A 63 -11.25 11.54 0.95
C SER A 63 -11.14 11.49 2.49
N MET A 64 -10.06 10.93 3.05
CA MET A 64 -9.76 10.92 4.49
C MET A 64 -8.57 11.84 4.78
#